data_AF-A0A845LTD3-F1
#
_entry.id   AF-A0A845LTD3-F1
#
_cell.length_a   1.000
_cell.length_b   1.000
_cell.length_c   1.000
_cell.angle_alpha   90.00
_cell.angle_beta   90.00
_cell.angle_gamma   90.00
#
_symmetry.space_group_name_H-M   'P 1'
#
loop_
_entity.id
_entity.type
_entity.pdbx_description
1 polymer ?
#
loop_
_entity_poly.entity_id
_entity_poly.type
_entity_poly.pdbx_seq_one_letter_code
_entity_poly.pdbx_strand_id
1 'polypeptide(L)'
;MGKMERSQIFRHFGIEAQIAKLHEEVDEVYEAYLSGDVEHLSEELGDVRLVLKQIEEDKEIRDFDVTRHWPAKEQRTLERIKEGYYEDRKTIG
;
A
#
# COMPACT_ATOMS: atom_id res chain seq x y z
N MET A 1 11.26 12.15 10.26
CA MET A 1 10.99 11.20 11.38
C MET A 1 11.94 10.01 11.29
N GLY A 2 12.62 9.64 12.39
CA GLY A 2 13.57 8.52 12.43
C GLY A 2 12.89 7.15 12.63
N LYS A 3 13.61 6.05 12.38
CA LYS A 3 13.13 4.67 12.63
C LYS A 3 12.66 4.47 14.07
N MET A 4 13.39 5.04 15.03
CA MET A 4 13.06 4.94 16.46
C MET A 4 11.67 5.49 16.79
N GLU A 5 11.34 6.68 16.26
CA GLU A 5 10.04 7.34 16.44
C GLU A 5 8.89 6.51 15.84
N ARG A 6 9.07 5.99 14.61
CA ARG A 6 8.09 5.11 13.97
C ARG A 6 7.83 3.84 14.77
N SER A 7 8.88 3.21 15.29
CA SER A 7 8.72 2.03 16.14
C SER A 7 7.99 2.35 17.45
N GLN A 8 8.09 3.57 17.99
CA GLN A 8 7.31 3.98 19.16
C GLN A 8 5.83 4.12 18.82
N ILE A 9 5.50 4.72 17.67
CA ILE A 9 4.12 4.81 17.15
C ILE A 9 3.52 3.40 17.01
N PHE A 10 4.21 2.51 16.29
CA PHE A 10 3.72 1.14 16.08
C PHE A 10 3.50 0.40 17.40
N ARG A 11 4.45 0.48 18.34
CA ARG A 11 4.32 -0.19 19.66
C ARG A 11 3.17 0.35 20.51
N HIS A 12 2.81 1.62 20.34
CA HIS A 12 1.69 2.22 21.07
C HIS A 12 0.34 1.73 20.53
N PHE A 13 0.17 1.72 19.21
CA PHE A 13 -1.11 1.43 18.57
C PHE A 13 -1.33 -0.05 18.20
N GLY A 14 -0.26 -0.81 17.95
CA GLY A 14 -0.33 -2.21 17.55
C GLY A 14 -0.76 -2.42 16.10
N ILE A 15 -0.72 -3.68 15.64
CA ILE A 15 -0.97 -4.04 14.23
C ILE A 15 -2.42 -3.80 13.81
N GLU A 16 -3.38 -4.03 14.70
CA GLU A 16 -4.81 -3.87 14.41
C GLU A 16 -5.15 -2.43 14.03
N ALA A 17 -4.61 -1.47 14.78
CA ALA A 17 -4.78 -0.04 14.49
C ALA A 17 -4.05 0.37 13.20
N GLN A 18 -2.87 -0.19 12.92
CA GLN A 18 -2.16 0.09 11.66
C GLN A 18 -2.92 -0.46 10.45
N ILE A 19 -3.53 -1.64 10.55
CA ILE A 19 -4.37 -2.19 9.50
C ILE A 19 -5.63 -1.34 9.30
N ALA A 20 -6.27 -0.89 10.40
CA ALA A 20 -7.41 0.01 10.30
C ALA A 20 -7.05 1.33 9.58
N LYS A 21 -5.91 1.94 9.93
CA LYS A 21 -5.43 3.14 9.24
C LYS A 21 -5.10 2.85 7.78
N LEU A 22 -4.43 1.73 7.47
CA LEU A 22 -4.17 1.34 6.08
C LEU A 22 -5.45 1.27 5.21
N HIS A 23 -6.57 0.81 5.77
CA HIS A 23 -7.84 0.80 5.05
C HIS A 23 -8.35 2.22 4.78
N GLU A 24 -8.33 3.09 5.79
CA GLU A 24 -8.70 4.51 5.67
C GLU A 24 -7.87 5.21 4.59
N GLU A 25 -6.54 5.09 4.64
CA GLU A 25 -5.63 5.73 3.67
C GLU A 25 -5.86 5.22 2.23
N VAL A 26 -6.22 3.94 2.06
CA VAL A 26 -6.51 3.38 0.73
C VAL A 26 -7.83 3.90 0.18
N ASP A 27 -8.83 4.10 1.04
CA ASP A 27 -10.09 4.72 0.66
C ASP A 27 -9.85 6.21 0.29
N GLU A 28 -9.03 6.93 1.04
CA GLU A 28 -8.63 8.32 0.75
C GLU A 28 -7.85 8.44 -0.57
N VAL A 29 -6.92 7.51 -0.86
CA VAL A 29 -6.26 7.42 -2.18
C VAL A 29 -7.27 7.27 -3.31
N TYR A 30 -8.31 6.45 -3.12
CA TYR A 30 -9.35 6.26 -4.14
C TYR A 30 -10.16 7.55 -4.37
N GLU A 31 -10.58 8.21 -3.29
CA GLU A 31 -11.27 9.50 -3.37
C GLU A 31 -10.41 10.60 -4.03
N ALA A 32 -9.14 10.70 -3.65
CA ALA A 32 -8.20 11.66 -4.23
C ALA A 32 -7.91 11.37 -5.72
N TYR A 33 -7.86 10.10 -6.12
CA TYR A 33 -7.75 9.72 -7.53
C TYR A 33 -8.98 10.16 -8.34
N LEU A 34 -10.18 9.94 -7.81
CA LEU A 34 -11.44 10.33 -8.49
C LEU A 34 -11.63 11.84 -8.58
N SER A 35 -11.12 12.60 -7.61
CA SER A 35 -11.21 14.07 -7.61
C SER A 35 -10.29 14.72 -8.66
N GLY A 36 -9.24 14.01 -9.10
CA GLY A 36 -8.20 14.53 -10.00
C GLY A 36 -7.21 15.47 -9.32
N ASP A 37 -7.26 15.58 -7.98
CA ASP A 37 -6.32 16.36 -7.19
C ASP A 37 -5.01 15.58 -6.99
N VAL A 38 -4.00 15.95 -7.78
CA VAL A 38 -2.68 15.27 -7.77
C VAL A 38 -1.91 15.53 -6.48
N GLU A 39 -2.10 16.69 -5.85
CA GLU A 39 -1.42 17.03 -4.60
C GLU A 39 -1.98 16.17 -3.47
N HIS A 40 -3.31 16.14 -3.35
CA HIS A 40 -4.01 15.27 -2.39
C HIS A 40 -3.67 13.80 -2.64
N LEU A 41 -3.72 13.33 -3.89
CA LEU A 41 -3.33 11.95 -4.21
C LEU A 41 -1.89 11.62 -3.79
N SER A 42 -0.96 12.58 -3.91
CA SER A 42 0.42 12.39 -3.48
C SER A 42 0.56 12.30 -1.96
N GLU A 43 -0.26 13.03 -1.21
CA GLU A 43 -0.33 12.99 0.26
C GLU A 43 -0.82 11.62 0.73
N GLU A 44 -1.98 11.17 0.24
CA GLU A 44 -2.59 9.89 0.63
C GLU A 44 -1.72 8.68 0.23
N LEU A 45 -1.06 8.73 -0.94
CA LEU A 45 -0.08 7.72 -1.32
C LEU A 45 1.15 7.71 -0.40
N GLY A 46 1.49 8.86 0.18
CA GLY A 46 2.52 9.00 1.21
C GLY A 46 2.12 8.31 2.51
N ASP A 47 0.88 8.48 2.92
CA ASP A 47 0.37 7.93 4.19
C ASP A 47 0.16 6.42 4.12
N VAL A 48 -0.36 5.89 3.00
CA VAL A 48 -0.34 4.44 2.73
C VAL A 48 1.08 3.87 2.86
N ARG A 49 2.07 4.51 2.25
CA ARG A 49 3.48 4.06 2.31
C ARG A 49 4.02 4.15 3.73
N LEU A 50 3.65 5.17 4.50
CA LEU A 50 4.09 5.34 5.87
C LEU A 50 3.60 4.17 6.75
N VAL A 51 2.32 3.81 6.64
CA VAL A 51 1.74 2.68 7.39
C VAL A 51 2.43 1.36 7.02
N LEU A 52 2.61 1.09 5.72
CA LEU A 52 3.34 -0.09 5.25
C LEU A 52 4.78 -0.11 5.79
N LYS A 53 5.44 1.06 5.85
CA LYS A 53 6.80 1.14 6.36
C LYS A 53 6.88 0.80 7.85
N GLN A 54 5.89 1.21 8.64
CA GLN A 54 5.84 0.87 10.06
C GLN A 54 5.69 -0.64 10.27
N ILE A 55 4.87 -1.31 9.45
CA ILE A 55 4.70 -2.78 9.47
C ILE A 55 6.00 -3.49 9.08
N GLU A 56 6.68 -3.04 8.03
CA GLU A 56 7.98 -3.59 7.64
C GLU A 56 9.01 -3.48 8.77
N GLU A 57 9.09 -2.31 9.40
CA GLU A 57 10.05 -2.05 10.47
C GLU A 57 9.79 -2.88 11.72
N ASP A 58 8.53 -3.16 12.06
CA ASP A 58 8.15 -4.08 13.16
C ASP A 58 8.65 -5.51 12.91
N LYS A 59 8.65 -5.96 11.65
CA LYS A 59 9.10 -7.30 11.26
C LYS A 59 10.54 -7.37 10.80
N GLU A 60 11.27 -6.27 10.90
CA GLU A 60 12.64 -6.12 10.36
C GLU A 60 12.74 -6.53 8.88
N ILE A 61 11.64 -6.36 8.14
CA ILE A 61 11.59 -6.64 6.70
C ILE A 61 12.33 -5.50 6.00
N ARG A 62 13.28 -5.87 5.14
CA ARG A 62 14.00 -4.90 4.32
C ARG A 62 13.23 -4.68 3.03
N ASP A 63 13.35 -3.47 2.50
CA ASP A 63 12.75 -3.08 1.22
C ASP A 63 13.09 -4.08 0.10
N PHE A 64 14.36 -4.51 0.00
CA PHE A 64 14.79 -5.53 -0.96
C PHE A 64 14.00 -6.83 -0.86
N ASP A 65 13.64 -7.27 0.35
CA ASP A 65 12.90 -8.51 0.55
C ASP A 65 11.44 -8.38 0.10
N VAL A 66 10.87 -7.17 0.12
CA VAL A 66 9.54 -6.85 -0.43
C VAL A 66 9.58 -6.77 -1.95
N THR A 67 10.51 -5.99 -2.48
CA THR A 67 10.55 -5.60 -3.90
C THR A 67 11.06 -6.72 -4.81
N ARG A 68 11.91 -7.64 -4.32
CA ARG A 68 12.40 -8.79 -5.10
C ARG A 68 11.30 -9.68 -5.69
N HIS A 69 10.09 -9.63 -5.13
CA HIS A 69 8.95 -10.42 -5.58
C HIS A 69 8.10 -9.72 -6.65
N TRP A 70 8.33 -8.43 -6.92
CA TRP A 70 7.51 -7.64 -7.85
C TRP A 70 7.61 -8.09 -9.31
N PRO A 71 8.80 -8.29 -9.90
CA PRO A 71 8.89 -8.60 -11.33
C PRO A 71 8.11 -9.87 -11.70
N ALA A 72 8.18 -10.89 -10.84
CA ALA A 72 7.43 -12.12 -11.04
C ALA A 72 5.90 -11.92 -10.86
N LYS A 73 5.46 -11.03 -9.96
CA LYS A 73 4.04 -10.68 -9.81
C LYS A 73 3.53 -9.90 -11.02
N GLU A 74 4.28 -8.92 -11.51
CA GLU A 74 3.96 -8.12 -12.69
C GLU A 74 3.83 -9.00 -13.92
N GLN A 75 4.82 -9.87 -14.16
CA GLN A 75 4.81 -10.80 -15.29
C GLN A 75 3.56 -11.70 -15.26
N ARG A 76 3.20 -12.26 -14.10
CA ARG A 76 1.97 -13.06 -13.95
C ARG A 76 0.70 -12.27 -14.25
N THR A 77 0.65 -11.00 -13.83
CA THR A 77 -0.50 -10.14 -14.14
C THR A 77 -0.59 -9.84 -15.63
N LEU A 78 0.55 -9.59 -16.31
CA LEU A 78 0.60 -9.40 -17.75
C LEU A 78 0.16 -10.65 -18.53
N GLU A 79 0.55 -11.84 -18.07
CA GLU A 79 0.08 -13.12 -18.64
C GLU A 79 -1.43 -13.28 -18.49
N ARG A 80 -1.97 -13.03 -17.29
CA ARG A 80 -3.43 -13.05 -17.03
C ARG A 80 -4.20 -12.09 -17.93
N ILE A 81 -3.64 -10.91 -18.22
CA ILE A 81 -4.24 -9.96 -19.15
C ILE A 81 -4.30 -10.57 -20.56
N LYS A 82 -3.21 -11.20 -21.04
CA LYS A 82 -3.19 -11.87 -22.35
C LYS A 82 -4.18 -13.04 -22.44
N GLU A 83 -4.46 -13.68 -21.33
CA GLU A 83 -5.41 -14.81 -21.22
C GLU A 83 -6.87 -14.36 -20.97
N GLY A 84 -7.15 -13.06 -20.90
CA GLY A 84 -8.51 -12.52 -20.72
C GLY A 84 -9.04 -12.50 -19.28
N TYR A 85 -8.22 -12.81 -18.27
CA TYR A 85 -8.64 -13.00 -16.87
C TYR A 85 -9.31 -11.78 -16.21
N TYR A 86 -9.03 -10.57 -16.69
CA TYR A 86 -9.55 -9.32 -16.12
C TYR A 86 -10.76 -8.76 -16.89
N GLU A 87 -11.17 -9.34 -18.03
CA GLU A 87 -12.34 -8.86 -18.77
C GLU A 87 -13.64 -9.07 -17.96
N ASP A 88 -13.72 -10.14 -17.18
CA ASP A 88 -14.86 -10.46 -16.31
C ASP A 88 -14.91 -9.64 -15.01
N ARG A 89 -13.82 -8.95 -14.63
CA ARG A 89 -13.70 -8.24 -13.34
C ARG A 89 -13.68 -6.71 -13.43
N LYS A 90 -13.71 -6.13 -14.63
CA LYS A 90 -13.71 -4.67 -14.83
C LYS A 90 -14.98 -3.95 -14.36
N THR A 91 -15.99 -4.68 -13.90
CA THR A 91 -17.33 -4.17 -13.58
C THR A 91 -17.62 -3.96 -12.09
N ILE A 92 -16.64 -4.12 -11.19
CA ILE A 92 -16.85 -3.78 -9.78
C ILE A 92 -16.20 -2.41 -9.54
N GLY A 93 -16.93 -1.38 -9.97
CA GLY A 93 -16.77 0.00 -9.50
C GLY A 93 -17.79 0.29 -8.42
#